data_AF-A0A392VYX3-F1
#
_entry.id   AF-A0A392VYX3-F1
#
_cell.length_a   1.000
_cell.length_b   1.000
_cell.length_c   1.000
_cell.angle_alpha   90.00
_cell.angle_beta   90.00
_cell.angle_gamma   90.00
#
_symmetry.space_group_name_H-M   'P 1'
#
loop_
_entity.id
_entity.type
_entity.pdbx_description
1 polymer ?
#
loop_
_entity_poly.entity_id
_entity_poly.type
_entity_poly.pdbx_seq_one_letter_code
_entity_poly.pdbx_strand_id
1 'polypeptide(L)' 'MVPFEALYGRRCRMPLCWYESGENVVLGPEIVQEITEKIKMIREKMRASQSRQKS' A
#
# COMPACT_ATOMS: atom_id res chain seq x y z
N MET A 1 -11.17 25.21 -17.65
CA MET A 1 -10.47 24.26 -16.77
C MET A 1 -9.60 23.39 -17.67
N VAL A 2 -8.28 23.46 -17.54
CA VAL A 2 -7.37 22.68 -18.38
C VAL A 2 -7.29 21.27 -17.78
N PRO A 3 -7.46 20.19 -18.57
CA PRO A 3 -7.37 18.83 -18.05
C PRO A 3 -6.01 18.59 -17.40
N PHE A 4 -5.99 17.83 -16.32
CA PHE A 4 -4.77 17.49 -15.59
C PHE A 4 -3.70 16.90 -16.51
N GLU A 5 -4.09 16.15 -17.55
CA GLU A 5 -3.15 15.60 -18.54
C GLU A 5 -2.40 16.69 -19.34
N ALA A 6 -3.05 17.80 -19.65
CA ALA A 6 -2.45 18.89 -20.43
C ALA A 6 -1.47 19.75 -19.61
N LEU A 7 -1.59 19.75 -18.28
CA LEU A 7 -0.67 20.47 -17.39
C LEU A 7 0.67 19.75 -17.21
N TYR A 8 0.68 18.41 -17.25
CA TYR A 8 1.86 17.63 -16.91
C TYR A 8 2.47 16.87 -18.09
N GLY A 9 1.78 16.77 -19.24
CA GLY A 9 2.32 16.33 -20.53
C GLY A 9 2.95 14.93 -20.58
N ARG A 10 2.96 14.20 -19.45
CA ARG A 10 3.54 12.87 -19.22
C ARG A 10 2.85 12.27 -17.99
N ARG A 11 2.83 10.94 -17.88
CA ARG A 11 2.26 10.22 -16.71
C ARG A 11 2.88 10.79 -15.43
N CYS A 12 2.08 11.50 -14.63
CA CYS A 12 2.53 12.02 -13.34
C CYS A 12 3.09 10.87 -12.51
N ARG A 13 4.41 10.87 -12.27
CA ARG A 13 5.01 10.11 -11.18
C ARG A 13 4.70 10.84 -9.88
N MET A 14 3.46 10.72 -9.44
CA MET A 14 3.07 11.11 -8.10
C MET A 14 3.86 10.23 -7.11
N PRO A 15 4.33 10.71 -5.94
CA PRO A 15 5.05 9.88 -4.97
C PRO A 15 4.24 8.66 -4.49
N LEU A 16 2.91 8.75 -4.58
CA LEU A 16 1.97 7.65 -4.35
C LEU A 16 1.96 6.58 -5.46
N CYS A 17 2.63 6.82 -6.59
CA CYS A 17 2.69 5.95 -7.76
C CYS A 17 4.08 5.29 -7.89
N TRP A 18 4.72 5.00 -6.76
CA TRP A 18 5.91 4.15 -6.69
C TRP A 18 5.58 2.73 -6.25
N TYR A 19 4.51 2.15 -6.79
CA TYR A 19 4.43 0.70 -6.81
C TYR A 19 5.20 0.24 -8.04
N GLU A 20 6.50 0.05 -7.87
CA GLU A 20 7.26 -0.81 -8.77
C GLU A 20 6.62 -2.20 -8.68
N SER A 21 5.71 -2.47 -9.60
CA SER A 21 5.17 -3.81 -9.91
C SER A 21 6.27 -4.71 -10.47
N GLY A 22 7.36 -4.85 -9.73
CA GLY A 22 8.58 -5.58 -10.07
C GLY A 22 9.38 -5.98 -8.83
N GLU A 23 9.26 -5.26 -7.71
CA GLU A 23 9.98 -5.60 -6.46
C GLU A 23 9.32 -6.77 -5.70
N ASN A 24 8.00 -6.97 -5.86
CA ASN A 24 7.30 -8.09 -5.23
C ASN A 24 7.68 -9.46 -5.80
N VAL A 25 8.46 -9.50 -6.90
CA VAL A 25 8.94 -10.73 -7.52
C VAL A 25 10.35 -11.11 -7.02
N VAL A 26 11.07 -10.21 -6.33
CA VAL A 26 12.47 -10.45 -5.93
C VAL A 26 12.62 -10.78 -4.44
N LEU A 27 11.62 -10.51 -3.60
CA LEU A 27 11.63 -10.95 -2.20
C LEU A 27 11.31 -12.46 -2.13
N GLY A 28 12.22 -13.23 -1.55
CA GLY A 28 12.03 -14.67 -1.34
C GLY A 28 10.73 -15.00 -0.57
N PRO A 29 10.18 -16.20 -0.76
CA PRO A 29 8.88 -16.60 -0.19
C PRO A 29 8.82 -16.46 1.33
N GLU A 30 9.96 -16.60 2.03
CA GLU A 30 10.08 -16.44 3.48
C GLU A 30 9.77 -15.00 3.92
N ILE A 31 10.29 -14.01 3.18
CA ILE A 31 10.10 -12.59 3.51
C ILE A 31 8.65 -12.17 3.22
N VAL A 32 8.08 -12.68 2.13
CA VAL A 32 6.66 -12.46 1.80
C VAL A 32 5.75 -13.03 2.89
N GLN A 33 6.05 -14.23 3.40
CA GLN A 33 5.32 -14.83 4.51
C GLN A 33 5.43 -13.99 5.79
N GLU A 34 6.64 -13.58 6.18
CA GLU A 34 6.86 -12.77 7.38
C GLU A 34 6.11 -11.43 7.32
N ILE A 35 6.18 -10.74 6.17
CA ILE A 35 5.44 -9.47 5.97
C ILE A 35 3.94 -9.72 6.03
N THR A 36 3.45 -10.82 5.45
CA THR A 36 2.02 -11.17 5.46
C THR A 36 1.51 -11.41 6.88
N GLU A 37 2.28 -12.10 7.72
CA GLU A 37 1.94 -12.31 9.13
C GLU A 37 1.91 -10.99 9.92
N LYS A 38 2.90 -10.11 9.72
CA LYS A 38 2.91 -8.79 10.34
C LYS A 38 1.70 -7.95 9.92
N ILE A 39 1.32 -7.98 8.65
CA ILE A 39 0.10 -7.31 8.15
C ILE A 39 -1.16 -7.86 8.82
N LYS A 40 -1.27 -9.19 8.99
CA LYS A 40 -2.41 -9.81 9.70
C LYS A 40 -2.50 -9.31 11.13
N MET A 41 -1.39 -9.31 11.88
CA MET A 41 -1.35 -8.81 13.26
C MET A 41 -1.80 -7.34 13.36
N ILE A 42 -1.32 -6.48 12.46
CA ILE A 42 -1.71 -5.05 12.47
C ILE A 42 -3.21 -4.91 12.22
N ARG A 43 -3.77 -5.67 11.26
CA ARG A 43 -5.20 -5.66 10.94
C ARG A 43 -6.06 -6.09 12.13
N GLU A 44 -5.66 -7.11 12.87
CA GLU A 44 -6.36 -7.55 14.08
C GLU A 44 -6.33 -6.49 15.18
N LYS A 45 -5.17 -5.88 15.43
CA LYS A 45 -5.04 -4.78 16.40
C LYS A 45 -5.92 -3.57 16.04
N MET A 46 -5.94 -3.20 14.76
CA MET A 46 -6.83 -2.13 14.28
C MET A 46 -8.30 -2.47 14.48
N ARG A 47 -8.72 -3.70 14.18
CA ARG A 47 -10.10 -4.16 14.41
C ARG A 47 -10.47 -4.15 15.90
N ALA A 48 -9.58 -4.62 16.76
CA ALA A 48 -9.79 -4.62 18.20
C ALA A 48 -9.93 -3.18 18.75
N SER A 49 -9.06 -2.26 18.31
CA SER A 49 -9.15 -0.84 18.67
C SER A 49 -10.45 -0.21 18.17
N GLN A 50 -10.83 -0.47 16.91
CA GLN A 50 -12.08 0.04 16.34
C GLN A 50 -13.31 -0.51 17.07
N SER A 51 -13.31 -1.79 17.45
CA SER A 51 -14.40 -2.39 18.22
C SER A 51 -14.53 -1.76 19.60
N ARG A 52 -13.42 -1.43 20.26
CA ARG A 52 -13.42 -0.75 21.57
C ARG A 52 -13.94 0.68 21.47
N GLN A 53 -13.61 1.38 20.39
CA GLN A 53 -14.04 2.77 20.17
C GLN A 53 -15.50 2.90 19.75
N LYS A 54 -16.08 1.85 19.17
CA LYS A 54 -17.49 1.81 18.74
C LYS A 54 -18.46 1.28 19.81
N SER A 55 -17.93 0.78 20.94
CA SER A 55 -18.72 0.48 22.13
C SER A 55 -18.93 1.72 22.97
#